data_AF-A0A6N9UJ37-F1
#
_entry.id   AF-A0A6N9UJ37-F1
#
_cell.length_a   1.000
_cell.length_b   1.000
_cell.length_c   1.000
_cell.angle_alpha   90.00
_cell.angle_beta   90.00
_cell.angle_gamma   90.00
#
_symmetry.space_group_name_H-M   'P 1'
#
loop_
_entity.id
_entity.type
_entity.pdbx_description
1 polymer ?
#
loop_
_entity_poly.entity_id
_entity_poly.type
_entity_poly.pdbx_seq_one_letter_code
_entity_poly.pdbx_strand_id
1 'polypeptide(L)'
;EQAPDRATWLRRLADLRGTEPSASTGPAGALPGDESPFGIRDLCGNVWEWTSTRYLDGLPLEPRFGTMDPGDLWGEWSAEVSVRGGAWSSPPALLTAVSRAGKVLTARSPEIGFRCAVSEAEAQR
;
A
#
# COMPACT_ATOMS: atom_id res chain seq x y z
N GLU A 1 -3.21 13.21 35.32
CA GLU A 1 -2.31 14.18 34.65
C GLU A 1 -3.04 14.80 33.47
N GLN A 2 -2.82 16.09 33.20
CA GLN A 2 -3.45 16.81 32.08
C GLN A 2 -2.66 16.53 30.80
N ALA A 3 -3.34 16.18 29.71
CA ALA A 3 -2.68 15.89 28.44
C ALA A 3 -1.89 17.14 27.95
N PRO A 4 -0.67 16.97 27.42
CA PRO A 4 0.15 18.10 27.00
C PRO A 4 -0.51 18.87 25.85
N ASP A 5 -0.28 20.19 25.80
CA ASP A 5 -0.80 21.04 24.73
C ASP A 5 -0.17 20.72 23.36
N ARG A 6 -0.82 21.17 22.29
CA ARG A 6 -0.40 20.93 20.90
C ARG A 6 1.04 21.38 20.64
N ALA A 7 1.47 22.50 21.22
CA ALA A 7 2.81 23.05 21.00
C ALA A 7 3.90 22.18 21.65
N THR A 8 3.59 21.61 22.81
CA THR A 8 4.44 20.66 23.52
C THR A 8 4.51 19.33 22.79
N TRP A 9 3.39 18.86 22.26
CA TRP A 9 3.33 17.67 21.40
C TRP A 9 4.18 17.83 20.13
N LEU A 10 4.07 18.96 19.42
CA LEU A 10 4.81 19.21 18.18
C LEU A 10 6.33 19.30 18.39
N ARG A 11 6.77 19.91 19.51
CA ARG A 11 8.20 19.93 19.88
C ARG A 11 8.73 18.52 20.13
N ARG A 12 8.00 17.72 20.90
CA ARG A 12 8.37 16.31 21.15
C ARG A 12 8.49 15.53 19.84
N LEU A 13 7.57 15.75 18.90
CA LEU A 13 7.62 15.14 17.57
C LEU A 13 8.82 15.60 16.73
N ALA A 14 9.21 16.87 16.81
CA ALA A 14 10.40 17.37 16.13
C ALA A 14 11.69 16.77 16.68
N ASP A 15 11.70 16.44 17.98
CA ASP A 15 12.83 15.80 18.65
C ASP A 15 12.80 14.27 18.57
N LEU A 16 11.71 13.67 18.07
CA LEU A 16 11.64 12.25 17.75
C LEU A 16 12.54 11.96 16.54
N ARG A 17 13.84 11.79 16.83
CA ARG A 17 14.77 11.13 15.93
C ARG A 17 14.46 9.64 15.98
N GLY A 18 13.50 9.21 15.18
CA GLY A 18 13.42 7.81 14.82
C GLY A 18 14.77 7.41 14.26
N THR A 19 15.39 6.37 14.79
CA THR A 19 16.37 5.63 14.00
C THR A 19 15.69 5.28 12.69
N GLU A 20 16.32 5.57 11.55
CA GLU A 20 15.85 5.10 10.25
C GLU A 20 15.43 3.63 10.41
N PRO A 21 14.21 3.26 9.95
CA PRO A 21 13.79 1.88 10.03
C PRO A 21 14.88 0.98 9.46
N SER A 22 15.19 -0.13 10.13
CA SER A 22 16.27 -1.05 9.73
C SER A 22 16.08 -1.64 8.33
N ALA A 23 14.91 -1.42 7.72
CA ALA A 23 14.57 -1.78 6.36
C ALA A 23 13.82 -0.61 5.70
N SER A 24 14.08 -0.41 4.42
CA SER A 24 13.46 0.60 3.56
C SER A 24 13.15 -0.09 2.23
N THR A 25 12.37 0.55 1.38
CA THR A 25 12.31 0.18 -0.03
C THR A 25 13.71 0.06 -0.64
N GLY A 26 13.91 -0.92 -1.51
CA GLY A 26 15.11 -1.07 -2.31
C GLY A 26 14.91 -0.53 -3.73
N PRO A 27 15.98 -0.42 -4.54
CA PRO A 27 15.85 -0.09 -5.96
C PRO A 27 14.98 -1.15 -6.67
N ALA A 28 14.07 -0.70 -7.54
CA ALA A 28 13.21 -1.59 -8.30
C ALA A 28 14.04 -2.55 -9.18
N GLY A 29 13.68 -3.83 -9.18
CA GLY A 29 14.26 -4.90 -9.99
C GLY A 29 15.65 -5.34 -9.55
N ALA A 30 16.12 -4.89 -8.39
CA ALA A 30 17.48 -5.14 -7.92
C ALA A 30 17.66 -6.49 -7.20
N LEU A 31 16.57 -7.15 -6.79
CA LEU A 31 16.65 -8.43 -6.06
C LEU A 31 16.94 -9.59 -7.03
N PRO A 32 18.12 -10.25 -6.95
CA PRO A 32 18.45 -11.35 -7.86
C PRO A 32 17.53 -12.55 -7.65
N GLY A 33 17.02 -13.13 -8.74
CA GLY A 33 16.12 -14.28 -8.69
C GLY A 33 14.66 -13.95 -8.36
N ASP A 34 14.34 -12.69 -8.09
CA ASP A 34 12.97 -12.21 -7.91
C ASP A 34 12.30 -11.91 -9.26
N GLU A 35 12.27 -12.92 -10.13
CA GLU A 35 11.64 -12.86 -11.43
C GLU A 35 10.62 -13.98 -11.54
N SER A 36 9.36 -13.62 -11.74
CA SER A 36 8.29 -14.59 -11.96
C SER A 36 8.46 -15.33 -13.30
N PRO A 37 7.74 -16.44 -13.53
CA PRO A 37 7.72 -17.12 -14.83
C PRO A 37 7.31 -16.25 -16.03
N PHE A 38 6.77 -15.05 -15.78
CA PHE A 38 6.35 -14.08 -16.77
C PHE A 38 7.34 -12.91 -16.94
N GLY A 39 8.51 -12.96 -16.30
CA GLY A 39 9.53 -11.91 -16.39
C GLY A 39 9.26 -10.69 -15.49
N ILE A 40 8.23 -10.73 -14.65
CA ILE A 40 7.87 -9.62 -13.76
C ILE A 40 8.63 -9.75 -12.44
N ARG A 41 9.22 -8.64 -11.98
CA ARG A 41 9.98 -8.52 -10.73
C ARG A 41 9.27 -7.69 -9.67
N ASP A 42 9.74 -7.78 -8.43
CA ASP A 42 9.22 -7.11 -7.24
C ASP A 42 7.73 -7.41 -7.01
N LEU A 43 7.30 -8.65 -7.27
CA LEU A 43 5.90 -9.05 -7.01
C LEU A 43 5.67 -9.40 -5.53
N CYS A 44 6.74 -9.69 -4.77
CA CYS A 44 6.68 -10.12 -3.38
C CYS A 44 7.67 -9.32 -2.53
N GLY A 45 7.20 -8.27 -1.84
CA GLY A 45 8.04 -7.37 -1.05
C GLY A 45 8.29 -6.04 -1.73
N ASN A 46 9.31 -5.32 -1.24
CA ASN A 46 9.52 -3.90 -1.51
C ASN A 46 8.35 -3.03 -1.04
N VAL A 47 7.22 -3.02 -1.74
CA VAL A 47 6.00 -2.29 -1.37
C VAL A 47 4.76 -3.14 -1.62
N TRP A 48 3.74 -2.95 -0.78
CA TRP A 48 2.38 -3.32 -1.13
C TRP A 48 1.95 -2.55 -2.37
N GLU A 49 1.24 -3.17 -3.31
CA GLU A 49 0.79 -2.50 -4.52
C GLU A 49 -0.73 -2.38 -4.57
N TRP A 50 -1.22 -1.17 -4.82
CA TRP A 50 -2.64 -0.93 -5.11
C TRP A 50 -3.13 -1.74 -6.31
N THR A 51 -4.34 -2.29 -6.21
CA THR A 51 -5.07 -2.86 -7.34
C THR A 51 -6.35 -2.07 -7.62
N SER A 52 -7.01 -2.35 -8.75
CA SER A 52 -8.29 -1.74 -9.13
C SER A 52 -9.52 -2.46 -8.55
N THR A 53 -9.34 -3.40 -7.62
CA THR A 53 -10.40 -4.27 -7.11
C THR A 53 -10.64 -4.06 -5.62
N ARG A 54 -11.91 -4.14 -5.20
CA ARG A 54 -12.30 -4.11 -3.79
C ARG A 54 -11.79 -5.34 -3.04
N TYR A 55 -11.46 -5.14 -1.77
CA TYR A 55 -10.80 -6.16 -0.96
C TYR A 55 -11.70 -7.36 -0.65
N LEU A 56 -12.96 -7.10 -0.27
CA LEU A 56 -13.85 -8.13 0.26
C LEU A 56 -14.40 -9.07 -0.83
N ASP A 57 -14.89 -8.51 -1.94
CA ASP A 57 -15.58 -9.27 -2.99
C ASP A 57 -14.80 -9.36 -4.31
N GLY A 58 -13.66 -8.69 -4.42
CA GLY A 58 -12.81 -8.72 -5.61
C GLY A 58 -13.40 -8.05 -6.85
N LEU A 59 -14.55 -7.37 -6.71
CA LEU A 59 -15.17 -6.66 -7.82
C LEU A 59 -14.40 -5.37 -8.12
N PRO A 60 -14.49 -4.83 -9.36
CA PRO A 60 -13.93 -3.54 -9.70
C PRO A 60 -14.34 -2.47 -8.68
N LEU A 61 -13.39 -1.63 -8.30
CA LEU A 61 -13.67 -0.45 -7.49
C LEU A 61 -14.45 0.54 -8.35
N GLU A 62 -15.72 0.75 -8.00
CA GLU A 62 -16.51 1.88 -8.48
C GLU A 62 -16.49 2.97 -7.40
N PRO A 63 -15.67 4.02 -7.52
CA PRO A 63 -15.63 5.06 -6.52
C PRO A 63 -16.92 5.88 -6.59
N ARG A 64 -17.95 5.48 -5.84
CA ARG A 64 -19.18 6.26 -5.60
C ARG A 64 -19.01 7.23 -4.43
N PHE A 65 -17.79 7.72 -4.24
CA PHE A 65 -17.38 8.48 -3.06
C PHE A 65 -17.34 10.00 -3.29
N GLY A 66 -17.70 10.48 -4.50
CA GLY A 66 -17.64 11.90 -4.84
C GLY A 66 -18.51 12.80 -3.95
N THR A 67 -19.41 12.23 -3.15
CA THR A 67 -20.27 12.94 -2.19
C THR A 67 -19.98 12.60 -0.73
N MET A 68 -18.99 11.75 -0.45
CA MET A 68 -18.65 11.31 0.92
C MET A 68 -17.43 12.05 1.42
N ASP A 69 -17.43 12.42 2.71
CA ASP A 69 -16.23 12.97 3.33
C ASP A 69 -15.20 11.86 3.56
N PRO A 70 -13.88 12.15 3.54
CA PRO A 70 -12.86 11.12 3.78
C PRO A 70 -13.02 10.35 5.10
N GLY A 71 -13.67 10.96 6.09
CA GLY A 71 -14.02 10.32 7.37
C GLY A 71 -15.08 9.23 7.23
N ASP A 72 -16.02 9.37 6.30
CA ASP A 72 -17.11 8.42 6.05
C ASP A 72 -16.63 7.14 5.36
N LEU A 73 -15.45 7.19 4.75
CA LEU A 73 -14.82 6.03 4.11
C LEU A 73 -14.26 5.04 5.13
N TRP A 74 -14.09 5.46 6.39
CA TRP A 74 -13.61 4.58 7.45
C TRP A 74 -14.72 3.60 7.86
N GLY A 75 -14.54 2.33 7.53
CA GLY A 75 -15.54 1.28 7.75
C GLY A 75 -16.55 1.12 6.62
N GLU A 76 -16.46 1.93 5.55
CA GLU A 76 -17.18 1.68 4.31
C GLU A 76 -16.47 0.57 3.53
N TRP A 77 -16.98 -0.65 3.64
CA TRP A 77 -16.38 -1.84 3.04
C TRP A 77 -16.21 -1.71 1.52
N SER A 78 -17.07 -0.93 0.84
CA SER A 78 -16.94 -0.69 -0.60
C SER A 78 -15.76 0.23 -0.95
N ALA A 79 -15.23 0.98 0.01
CA ALA A 79 -14.05 1.84 -0.11
C ALA A 79 -12.73 1.11 0.24
N GLU A 80 -12.79 -0.15 0.70
CA GLU A 80 -11.60 -0.96 0.93
C GLU A 80 -11.09 -1.58 -0.36
N VAL A 81 -9.88 -1.19 -0.76
CA VAL A 81 -9.20 -1.64 -1.97
C VAL A 81 -8.17 -2.70 -1.59
N SER A 82 -8.04 -3.72 -2.43
CA SER A 82 -7.03 -4.74 -2.25
C SER A 82 -5.64 -4.16 -2.55
N VAL A 83 -4.69 -4.41 -1.65
CA VAL A 83 -3.25 -4.30 -1.93
C VAL A 83 -2.61 -5.69 -1.96
N ARG A 84 -1.54 -5.87 -2.75
CA ARG A 84 -0.88 -7.18 -2.98
C ARG A 84 0.63 -7.15 -2.76
N GLY A 85 1.22 -8.33 -2.57
CA GLY A 85 2.67 -8.56 -2.63
C GLY A 85 3.45 -8.43 -1.32
N GLY A 86 2.99 -7.64 -0.36
CA GLY A 86 3.77 -7.36 0.86
C GLY A 86 4.77 -6.22 0.66
N ALA A 87 5.20 -5.59 1.75
CA ALA A 87 6.19 -4.52 1.76
C ALA A 87 7.49 -4.91 2.48
N TRP A 88 8.50 -4.04 2.43
CA TRP A 88 9.79 -4.19 3.13
C TRP A 88 9.66 -4.45 4.65
N SER A 89 8.56 -4.02 5.27
CA SER A 89 8.25 -4.22 6.70
C SER A 89 7.39 -5.46 6.97
N SER A 90 6.89 -6.13 5.94
CA SER A 90 5.95 -7.23 6.09
C SER A 90 6.65 -8.50 6.57
N PRO A 91 6.01 -9.31 7.45
CA PRO A 91 6.55 -10.59 7.85
C PRO A 91 6.66 -11.53 6.63
N PRO A 92 7.60 -12.49 6.62
CA PRO A 92 7.80 -13.41 5.50
C PRO A 92 6.53 -14.14 5.02
N ALA A 93 5.61 -14.44 5.94
CA ALA A 93 4.32 -15.08 5.62
C ALA A 93 3.42 -14.24 4.69
N LEU A 94 3.64 -12.92 4.61
CA LEU A 94 2.92 -12.00 3.73
C LEU A 94 3.70 -11.67 2.44
N LEU A 95 4.94 -12.13 2.28
CA LEU A 95 5.74 -11.90 1.07
C LEU A 95 5.45 -13.00 0.03
N THR A 96 4.22 -13.02 -0.49
CA THR A 96 3.77 -14.05 -1.44
C THR A 96 2.86 -13.46 -2.51
N ALA A 97 2.79 -14.13 -3.66
CA ALA A 97 1.92 -13.72 -4.78
C ALA A 97 0.42 -13.77 -4.43
N VAL A 98 0.03 -14.54 -3.41
CA VAL A 98 -1.37 -14.68 -2.97
C VAL A 98 -1.75 -13.75 -1.83
N SER A 99 -0.76 -13.08 -1.22
CA SER A 99 -0.99 -12.16 -0.11
C SER A 99 -1.87 -11.00 -0.54
N ARG A 100 -2.89 -10.72 0.28
CA ARG A 100 -3.80 -9.59 0.11
C ARG A 100 -4.08 -8.93 1.44
N ALA A 101 -4.25 -7.61 1.41
CA ALA A 101 -4.76 -6.85 2.53
C ALA A 101 -5.74 -5.78 2.03
N GLY A 102 -6.70 -5.40 2.87
CA GLY A 102 -7.63 -4.30 2.61
C GLY A 102 -7.06 -3.00 3.13
N LYS A 103 -7.11 -1.95 2.31
CA LYS A 103 -6.78 -0.58 2.70
C LYS A 103 -7.85 0.36 2.18
N VAL A 104 -8.28 1.31 3.00
CA VAL A 104 -9.22 2.35 2.57
C VAL A 104 -8.58 3.14 1.41
N LEU A 105 -9.36 3.48 0.38
CA LEU A 105 -8.90 4.15 -0.84
C LEU A 105 -8.08 5.44 -0.58
N THR A 106 -8.34 6.14 0.52
CA THR A 106 -7.64 7.37 0.90
C THR A 106 -6.35 7.14 1.71
N ALA A 107 -6.03 5.88 2.03
CA ALA A 107 -4.86 5.54 2.80
C ALA A 107 -3.57 5.91 2.06
N ARG A 108 -2.60 6.45 2.80
CA ARG A 108 -1.24 6.72 2.31
C ARG A 108 -0.26 6.15 3.32
N SER A 109 0.68 5.36 2.82
CA SER A 109 1.72 4.73 3.64
C SER A 109 3.02 4.65 2.83
N PRO A 110 4.20 4.83 3.45
CA PRO A 110 5.48 4.57 2.78
C PRO A 110 5.68 3.10 2.39
N GLU A 111 4.79 2.21 2.83
CA GLU A 111 4.79 0.79 2.48
C GLU A 111 3.92 0.47 1.26
N ILE A 112 3.15 1.43 0.72
CA ILE A 112 2.21 1.19 -0.37
C ILE A 112 2.63 2.00 -1.61
N GLY A 113 2.96 1.29 -2.68
CA GLY A 113 3.21 1.82 -4.01
C GLY A 113 2.15 1.37 -5.02
N PHE A 114 2.55 1.32 -6.29
CA PHE A 114 1.68 0.92 -7.39
C PHE A 114 2.49 0.38 -8.56
N ARG A 115 1.79 -0.35 -9.43
CA ARG A 115 2.29 -0.83 -10.71
C ARG A 115 1.27 -0.50 -11.78
N CYS A 116 1.74 -0.01 -12.91
CA CYS A 116 0.87 0.21 -14.06
C CYS A 116 0.60 -1.14 -14.76
N ALA A 117 -0.65 -1.34 -15.17
CA ALA A 117 -1.05 -2.41 -16.06
C ALA A 117 -1.75 -1.78 -17.26
N VAL A 118 -1.63 -2.43 -18.41
CA VAL A 118 -2.23 -2.01 -19.66
C VAL A 118 -2.82 -3.24 -20.34
N SER A 119 -3.96 -3.10 -21.01
CA SER A 119 -4.50 -4.22 -21.78
C SER A 119 -3.61 -4.51 -22.99
N GLU A 120 -3.61 -5.76 -23.45
CA GLU A 120 -2.84 -6.15 -24.64
C GLU A 120 -3.19 -5.28 -25.87
N ALA A 121 -4.48 -4.96 -26.04
CA ALA A 121 -4.97 -4.12 -27.14
C ALA A 121 -4.54 -2.65 -27.05
N GLU A 122 -4.19 -2.16 -25.86
CA GLU A 122 -3.66 -0.81 -25.65
C GLU A 122 -2.14 -0.78 -25.80
N ALA A 123 -1.43 -1.84 -25.38
CA ALA A 123 0.03 -1.93 -25.48
C ALA A 123 0.56 -1.96 -26.91
N GLN A 124 -0.26 -2.38 -27.87
CA GLN A 124 0.08 -2.47 -29.29
C GLN A 124 -0.13 -1.15 -30.06
N ARG A 125 -0.66 -0.10 -29.42
CA ARG A 125 -0.85 1.23 -30.03
C ARG A 125 0.37 2.11 -29.84
#